data_AF-A0A945RW54-F1
#
_entry.id   AF-A0A945RW54-F1
#
_cell.length_a   1.000
_cell.length_b   1.000
_cell.length_c   1.000
_cell.angle_alpha   90.00
_cell.angle_beta   90.00
_cell.angle_gamma   90.00
#
_symmetry.space_group_name_H-M   'P 1'
#
loop_
_entity.id
_entity.type
_entity.pdbx_description
1 polymer ?
#
loop_
_entity_poly.entity_id
_entity_poly.type
_entity_poly.pdbx_seq_one_letter_code
_entity_poly.pdbx_strand_id
1 'polypeptide(L)'
;MVKLSRGEKLFGATNVVVLGAVALLCLYPFVYTLSISLSTAAEANRDGFHFFPRDISLVSYRMVLTNPNIVTGYMNTLLRTVLGTSLTLAATCIAAYPLSRREMPHRAMLTFLVVFTMLFSGGMVPAYLLVKNLGMINTVWALTVPGMITAFNVIIVKNFFQSLPESLVESARLDGAGEWTILFRLYLPLSKPVLATVALWTAVGHWNAWFDALLYITDDRKQVLQTFLQRIVIESSTQMMELGITDTSIVQFTSETIKAATIIVTILPIICVYPFVQKYFVKGIMLGGVKG
;
A
#
# COMPACT_ATOMS: atom_id res chain seq x y z
N MET A 1 -33.39 -22.33 -18.62
CA MET A 1 -32.90 -22.19 -17.23
C MET A 1 -32.81 -23.57 -16.61
N VAL A 2 -31.59 -24.05 -16.32
CA VAL A 2 -31.37 -25.36 -15.69
C VAL A 2 -31.93 -25.31 -14.27
N LYS A 3 -32.83 -26.23 -13.91
CA LYS A 3 -33.35 -26.32 -12.54
C LYS A 3 -32.27 -26.92 -11.65
N LEU A 4 -31.70 -26.09 -10.77
CA LEU A 4 -30.69 -26.51 -9.79
C LEU A 4 -31.21 -27.69 -8.96
N SER A 5 -30.35 -28.70 -8.78
CA SER A 5 -30.58 -29.85 -7.90
C SER A 5 -30.81 -29.41 -6.45
N ARG A 6 -31.52 -30.21 -5.65
CA ARG A 6 -31.68 -29.94 -4.20
C ARG A 6 -30.33 -29.83 -3.49
N GLY A 7 -29.34 -30.63 -3.90
CA GLY A 7 -27.97 -30.56 -3.37
C GLY A 7 -27.27 -29.25 -3.72
N GLU A 8 -27.42 -28.76 -4.95
CA GLU A 8 -26.85 -27.47 -5.38
C GLU A 8 -27.48 -26.29 -4.65
N LYS A 9 -28.80 -26.34 -4.40
CA LYS A 9 -29.51 -25.32 -3.62
C LYS A 9 -29.06 -25.30 -2.16
N LEU A 10 -28.93 -26.47 -1.53
CA LEU A 10 -28.46 -26.57 -0.15
C LEU A 10 -27.01 -26.10 -0.02
N PHE A 11 -26.12 -26.55 -0.92
CA PHE A 11 -24.74 -26.11 -0.96
C PHE A 11 -24.63 -24.59 -1.16
N GLY A 12 -25.39 -24.03 -2.11
CA GLY A 12 -25.43 -22.60 -2.36
C GLY A 12 -25.87 -21.81 -1.12
N ALA A 13 -26.92 -22.26 -0.43
CA ALA A 13 -27.40 -21.64 0.80
C ALA A 13 -26.35 -21.69 1.92
N THR A 14 -25.75 -22.87 2.17
CA THR A 14 -24.69 -23.03 3.17
C THR A 14 -23.48 -22.15 2.85
N ASN A 15 -23.05 -22.11 1.58
CA ASN A 15 -21.93 -21.29 1.15
C ASN A 15 -22.19 -19.79 1.39
N VAL A 16 -23.38 -19.29 1.04
CA VAL A 16 -23.76 -17.89 1.29
C VAL A 16 -23.76 -17.58 2.78
N VAL A 17 -24.28 -18.48 3.62
CA VAL A 17 -24.28 -18.30 5.08
C VAL A 17 -22.86 -18.24 5.64
N VAL A 18 -21.99 -19.18 5.23
CA VAL A 18 -20.60 -19.22 5.69
C VAL A 18 -19.82 -17.98 5.23
N LEU A 19 -19.92 -17.61 3.95
CA LEU A 19 -19.27 -16.41 3.42
C LEU A 19 -19.81 -15.14 4.07
N GLY A 20 -21.11 -15.08 4.35
CA GLY A 20 -21.73 -13.98 5.08
C GLY A 20 -21.19 -13.85 6.52
N ALA A 21 -21.07 -14.97 7.23
CA ALA A 21 -20.50 -14.98 8.58
C ALA A 21 -19.02 -14.53 8.59
N VAL A 22 -18.22 -15.03 7.65
CA VAL A 22 -16.82 -14.61 7.49
C VAL A 22 -16.71 -13.12 7.17
N ALA A 23 -17.56 -12.62 6.27
CA ALA A 23 -17.59 -11.19 5.93
C ALA A 23 -17.92 -10.31 7.16
N LEU A 24 -18.87 -10.73 8.00
CA LEU A 24 -19.21 -10.03 9.23
C LEU A 24 -18.05 -10.04 10.24
N LEU A 25 -17.37 -11.18 10.39
CA LEU A 25 -16.18 -11.29 11.26
C LEU A 25 -15.05 -10.38 10.79
N CYS A 26 -14.84 -10.24 9.48
CA CYS A 26 -13.84 -9.32 8.93
C CYS A 26 -14.24 -7.85 9.06
N LEU A 27 -15.54 -7.54 9.01
CA LEU A 27 -16.04 -6.16 9.11
C LEU A 27 -16.08 -5.67 10.56
N TYR A 28 -16.31 -6.56 11.53
CA TYR A 28 -16.48 -6.21 12.93
C TYR A 28 -15.31 -5.39 13.52
N PRO A 29 -14.03 -5.72 13.30
CA PRO A 29 -12.92 -4.89 13.80
C PRO A 29 -12.97 -3.45 13.32
N PHE A 30 -13.38 -3.19 12.07
CA PHE A 30 -13.50 -1.84 11.54
C PHE A 30 -14.65 -1.07 12.22
N VAL A 31 -15.79 -1.73 12.40
CA VAL A 31 -16.95 -1.16 13.11
C VAL A 31 -16.59 -0.86 14.57
N TYR A 32 -15.90 -1.80 15.23
CA TYR A 32 -15.42 -1.65 16.59
C TYR A 32 -14.48 -0.46 16.73
N THR A 33 -13.45 -0.36 15.89
CA THR A 33 -12.51 0.77 15.91
C THR A 33 -13.20 2.09 15.61
N LEU A 34 -14.15 2.12 14.66
CA LEU A 34 -14.93 3.32 14.37
C LEU A 34 -15.80 3.72 15.56
N SER A 35 -16.45 2.76 16.21
CA SER A 35 -17.26 3.00 17.40
C SER A 35 -16.42 3.63 18.51
N ILE A 36 -15.29 3.00 18.88
CA ILE A 36 -14.39 3.50 19.93
C ILE A 36 -13.80 4.87 19.57
N SER A 37 -13.49 5.13 18.30
CA SER A 37 -12.95 6.42 17.86
C SER A 37 -13.91 7.60 18.04
N LEU A 38 -15.22 7.31 18.06
CA LEU A 38 -16.30 8.28 18.23
C LEU A 38 -16.87 8.28 19.66
N SER A 39 -16.38 7.42 20.56
CA SER A 39 -16.85 7.30 21.93
C SER A 39 -16.20 8.32 22.86
N THR A 40 -16.89 8.67 23.95
CA THR A 40 -16.28 9.36 25.11
C THR A 40 -15.31 8.42 25.86
N ALA A 41 -14.46 9.00 26.71
CA ALA A 41 -13.58 8.23 27.61
C ALA A 41 -14.32 7.17 28.44
N ALA A 42 -15.46 7.55 29.03
CA ALA A 42 -16.26 6.68 29.87
C ALA A 42 -16.88 5.53 29.07
N GLU A 43 -17.30 5.79 27.84
CA GLU A 43 -17.86 4.76 26.97
C GLU A 43 -16.79 3.82 26.42
N ALA A 44 -15.61 4.32 26.03
CA ALA A 44 -14.54 3.49 25.50
C ALA A 44 -14.05 2.43 26.51
N ASN A 45 -14.00 2.79 27.80
CA ASN A 45 -13.60 1.88 28.87
C ASN A 45 -14.72 0.91 29.32
N ARG A 46 -15.90 0.96 28.70
CA ARG A 46 -17.02 0.07 29.09
C ARG A 46 -16.77 -1.35 28.60
N ASP A 47 -16.99 -2.32 29.48
CA ASP A 47 -16.99 -3.73 29.09
C ASP A 47 -18.14 -4.07 28.13
N GLY A 48 -17.88 -4.98 27.20
CA GLY A 48 -18.86 -5.57 26.28
C GLY A 48 -18.69 -5.18 24.81
N PHE A 49 -19.73 -5.47 24.02
CA PHE A 49 -19.70 -5.23 22.57
C PHE A 49 -19.91 -3.76 22.24
N HIS A 50 -19.02 -3.22 21.40
CA HIS A 50 -19.07 -1.86 20.87
C HIS A 50 -19.44 -1.89 19.39
N PHE A 51 -20.72 -1.68 19.10
CA PHE A 51 -21.24 -1.57 17.72
C PHE A 51 -21.45 -0.12 17.31
N PHE A 52 -22.07 0.67 18.19
CA PHE A 52 -22.30 2.10 18.01
C PHE A 52 -22.04 2.82 19.34
N PRO A 53 -21.42 4.01 19.30
CA PRO A 53 -21.28 4.84 20.48
C PRO A 53 -22.68 5.33 20.91
N ARG A 54 -22.95 5.28 22.21
CA ARG A 54 -24.13 5.89 22.85
C ARG A 54 -23.95 7.40 22.91
N ASP A 55 -22.74 7.84 23.24
CA ASP A 55 -22.38 9.26 23.34
C ASP A 55 -21.27 9.59 22.35
N ILE A 56 -21.63 10.33 21.28
CA ILE A 56 -20.69 10.70 20.22
C ILE A 56 -19.81 11.86 20.71
N SER A 57 -18.50 11.66 20.66
CA SER A 57 -17.47 12.65 20.93
C SER A 57 -16.47 12.76 19.77
N LEU A 58 -16.22 13.98 19.33
CA LEU A 58 -15.21 14.30 18.31
C LEU A 58 -13.91 14.83 18.92
N VAL A 59 -13.76 14.77 20.25
CA VAL A 59 -12.59 15.30 20.96
C VAL A 59 -11.32 14.58 20.49
N SER A 60 -11.35 13.25 20.40
CA SER A 60 -10.21 12.44 19.97
C SER A 60 -9.77 12.76 18.53
N TYR A 61 -10.72 12.98 17.62
CA TYR A 61 -10.44 13.45 16.27
C TYR A 61 -9.83 14.84 16.24
N ARG A 62 -10.36 15.78 17.05
CA ARG A 62 -9.78 17.12 17.15
C ARG A 62 -8.33 17.05 17.59
N MET A 63 -8.02 16.28 18.64
CA MET A 63 -6.66 16.11 19.15
C MET A 63 -5.71 15.54 18.09
N VAL A 64 -6.15 14.50 17.38
CA VAL A 64 -5.36 13.86 16.31
C VAL A 64 -5.10 14.84 15.15
N LEU A 65 -6.11 15.57 14.71
CA LEU A 65 -6.00 16.48 13.56
C LEU A 65 -5.28 17.79 13.88
N THR A 66 -5.30 18.25 15.15
CA THR A 66 -4.53 19.43 15.57
C THR A 66 -3.07 19.12 15.83
N ASN A 67 -2.68 17.83 15.93
CA ASN A 67 -1.30 17.46 16.15
C ASN A 67 -0.45 17.74 14.88
N PRO A 68 0.51 18.68 14.94
CA PRO A 68 1.33 19.03 13.78
C PRO A 68 2.12 17.85 13.20
N ASN A 69 2.53 16.91 14.05
CA ASN A 69 3.29 15.74 13.64
C ASN A 69 2.45 14.78 12.80
N ILE A 70 1.16 14.64 13.11
CA ILE A 70 0.24 13.79 12.34
C ILE A 70 -0.05 14.41 10.98
N VAL A 71 -0.30 15.71 10.92
CA VAL A 71 -0.52 16.43 9.65
C VAL A 71 0.72 16.36 8.75
N THR A 72 1.89 16.60 9.33
CA THR A 72 3.17 16.52 8.59
C THR A 72 3.46 15.08 8.15
N GLY A 73 3.23 14.11 9.03
CA GLY A 73 3.36 12.69 8.71
C GLY A 73 2.45 12.24 7.58
N TYR A 74 1.22 12.76 7.53
CA TYR A 74 0.29 12.53 6.44
C TYR A 74 0.83 13.08 5.11
N MET A 75 1.35 14.31 5.11
CA MET A 75 1.93 14.93 3.92
C MET A 75 3.17 14.17 3.43
N ASN A 76 4.05 13.74 4.35
CA ASN A 76 5.23 12.94 4.03
C ASN A 76 4.84 11.56 3.46
N THR A 77 3.79 10.94 3.99
CA THR A 77 3.28 9.65 3.50
C THR A 77 2.72 9.80 2.10
N LEU A 78 1.95 10.86 1.85
CA LEU A 78 1.41 11.15 0.52
C LEU A 78 2.55 11.40 -0.49
N LEU A 79 3.52 12.24 -0.11
CA LEU A 79 4.69 12.55 -0.92
C LEU A 79 5.47 11.28 -1.27
N ARG A 80 5.81 10.48 -0.25
CA ARG A 80 6.52 9.20 -0.43
C ARG A 80 5.74 8.23 -1.31
N THR A 81 4.43 8.13 -1.11
CA THR A 81 3.59 7.20 -1.86
C THR A 81 3.53 7.58 -3.33
N VAL A 82 3.29 8.86 -3.64
CA VAL A 82 3.22 9.35 -5.03
C VAL A 82 4.60 9.27 -5.70
N LEU A 83 5.63 9.77 -5.04
CA LEU A 83 7.00 9.79 -5.58
C LEU A 83 7.54 8.37 -5.76
N GLY A 84 7.44 7.54 -4.73
CA GLY A 84 7.92 6.15 -4.75
C GLY A 84 7.20 5.28 -5.76
N THR A 85 5.87 5.42 -5.88
CA THR A 85 5.10 4.70 -6.90
C THR A 85 5.47 5.13 -8.31
N SER A 86 5.59 6.44 -8.55
CA SER A 86 5.95 6.97 -9.87
C SER A 86 7.35 6.53 -10.31
N LEU A 87 8.33 6.62 -9.41
CA LEU A 87 9.69 6.16 -9.64
C LEU A 87 9.73 4.64 -9.88
N THR A 88 8.98 3.88 -9.09
CA THR A 88 8.92 2.43 -9.25
C THR A 88 8.37 2.03 -10.60
N LEU A 89 7.26 2.65 -11.04
CA LEU A 89 6.69 2.39 -12.36
C LEU A 89 7.66 2.74 -13.47
N ALA A 90 8.27 3.93 -13.42
CA ALA A 90 9.22 4.38 -14.43
C ALA A 90 10.42 3.42 -14.52
N ALA A 91 11.07 3.13 -13.38
CA ALA A 91 12.24 2.26 -13.32
C ALA A 91 11.89 0.82 -13.74
N THR A 92 10.74 0.30 -13.29
CA THR A 92 10.27 -1.04 -13.67
C THR A 92 9.99 -1.13 -15.16
N CYS A 93 9.35 -0.13 -15.78
CA CYS A 93 9.07 -0.15 -17.22
C CYS A 93 10.37 -0.11 -18.04
N ILE A 94 11.31 0.76 -17.65
CA ILE A 94 12.62 0.89 -18.31
C ILE A 94 13.42 -0.42 -18.20
N ALA A 95 13.36 -1.10 -17.04
CA ALA A 95 14.03 -2.39 -16.86
C ALA A 95 13.34 -3.55 -17.59
N ALA A 96 12.00 -3.61 -17.54
CA ALA A 96 11.22 -4.69 -18.11
C ALA A 96 11.19 -4.67 -19.65
N TYR A 97 11.22 -3.49 -20.26
CA TYR A 97 11.15 -3.33 -21.72
C TYR A 97 12.24 -4.11 -22.47
N PRO A 98 13.54 -3.85 -22.29
CA PRO A 98 14.59 -4.59 -23.00
C PRO A 98 14.57 -6.09 -22.66
N LEU A 99 14.30 -6.46 -21.40
CA LEU A 99 14.21 -7.86 -20.98
C LEU A 99 13.04 -8.63 -21.62
N SER A 100 12.01 -7.93 -22.07
CA SER A 100 10.89 -8.52 -22.79
C SER A 100 11.28 -8.93 -24.22
N ARG A 101 12.19 -8.16 -24.86
CA ARG A 101 12.60 -8.35 -26.26
C ARG A 101 13.43 -9.62 -26.44
N ARG A 102 13.21 -10.33 -27.55
CA ARG A 102 14.02 -11.51 -27.93
C ARG A 102 15.44 -11.13 -28.38
N GLU A 103 15.59 -9.95 -28.96
CA GLU A 103 16.83 -9.42 -29.53
C GLU A 103 17.84 -8.96 -28.47
N MET A 104 17.41 -8.80 -27.21
CA MET A 104 18.27 -8.29 -26.14
C MET A 104 19.40 -9.29 -25.84
N PRO A 105 20.68 -8.91 -26.03
CA PRO A 105 21.79 -9.80 -25.75
C PRO A 105 21.82 -10.15 -24.26
N HIS A 106 22.17 -11.41 -23.95
CA HIS A 106 22.25 -11.93 -22.58
C HIS A 106 20.95 -11.82 -21.75
N ARG A 107 19.78 -11.68 -22.40
CA ARG A 107 18.46 -11.62 -21.74
C ARG A 107 18.26 -12.66 -20.63
N ALA A 108 18.64 -13.92 -20.88
CA ALA A 108 18.44 -15.01 -19.92
C ALA A 108 19.26 -14.79 -18.64
N MET A 109 20.52 -14.41 -18.79
CA MET A 109 21.42 -14.09 -17.67
C MET A 109 20.93 -12.87 -16.89
N LEU A 110 20.55 -11.79 -17.57
CA LEU A 110 20.03 -10.58 -16.91
C LEU A 110 18.72 -10.85 -16.17
N THR A 111 17.81 -11.62 -16.79
CA THR A 111 16.56 -12.04 -16.13
C THR A 111 16.87 -12.90 -14.90
N PHE A 112 17.82 -13.83 -15.00
CA PHE A 112 18.27 -14.64 -13.87
C PHE A 112 18.82 -13.77 -12.73
N LEU A 113 19.68 -12.78 -13.02
CA LEU A 113 20.22 -11.87 -12.01
C LEU A 113 19.11 -11.09 -11.30
N VAL A 114 18.11 -10.58 -12.04
CA VAL A 114 16.94 -9.93 -11.45
C VAL A 114 16.20 -10.89 -10.52
N VAL A 115 15.87 -12.10 -10.97
CA VAL A 115 15.17 -13.10 -10.14
C VAL A 115 16.00 -13.50 -8.92
N PHE A 116 17.32 -13.61 -9.06
CA PHE A 116 18.24 -13.95 -7.97
C PHE A 116 18.13 -12.97 -6.79
N THR A 117 17.92 -11.68 -7.05
CA THR A 117 17.72 -10.67 -5.98
C THR A 117 16.46 -10.88 -5.14
N MET A 118 15.49 -11.66 -5.62
CA MET A 118 14.32 -12.05 -4.82
C MET A 118 14.66 -13.14 -3.80
N LEU A 119 15.68 -13.97 -4.10
CA LEU A 119 16.10 -15.10 -3.28
C LEU A 119 17.21 -14.73 -2.31
N PHE A 120 18.10 -13.82 -2.73
CA PHE A 120 19.25 -13.40 -1.96
C PHE A 120 19.27 -11.88 -1.79
N SER A 121 19.48 -11.42 -0.55
CA SER A 121 19.71 -10.01 -0.23
C SER A 121 20.88 -9.86 0.73
N GLY A 122 21.53 -8.68 0.71
CA GLY A 122 22.58 -8.34 1.67
C GLY A 122 22.07 -8.17 3.11
N GLY A 123 20.76 -8.19 3.34
CA GLY A 123 20.17 -7.98 4.66
C GLY A 123 20.13 -6.53 5.09
N MET A 124 19.54 -6.30 6.27
CA MET A 124 19.22 -4.96 6.77
C MET A 124 20.45 -4.11 7.09
N VAL A 125 21.47 -4.69 7.74
CA VAL A 125 22.65 -3.94 8.17
C VAL A 125 23.47 -3.43 6.98
N PRO A 126 23.84 -4.26 5.99
CA PRO A 126 24.52 -3.76 4.79
C PRO A 126 23.69 -2.76 3.99
N ALA A 127 22.36 -2.97 3.87
CA ALA A 127 21.47 -2.02 3.22
C ALA A 127 21.48 -0.66 3.95
N TYR A 128 21.46 -0.65 5.29
CA TYR A 128 21.55 0.58 6.07
C TYR A 128 22.88 1.29 5.88
N LEU A 129 24.00 0.57 5.94
CA LEU A 129 25.33 1.15 5.71
C LEU A 129 25.46 1.75 4.30
N LEU A 130 24.88 1.11 3.28
CA LEU A 130 24.86 1.64 1.92
C LEU A 130 24.11 2.97 1.83
N VAL A 131 22.87 3.03 2.36
CA VAL A 131 22.06 4.26 2.37
C VAL A 131 22.78 5.38 3.14
N LYS A 132 23.42 5.04 4.26
CA LYS A 132 24.24 5.98 5.05
C LYS A 132 25.43 6.51 4.27
N ASN A 133 26.19 5.63 3.62
CA ASN A 133 27.39 6.02 2.86
C ASN A 133 27.05 6.83 1.61
N LEU A 134 25.86 6.65 1.04
CA LEU A 134 25.32 7.47 -0.04
C LEU A 134 24.80 8.84 0.42
N GLY A 135 24.84 9.14 1.72
CA GLY A 135 24.39 10.43 2.28
C GLY A 135 22.88 10.63 2.22
N MET A 136 22.09 9.57 2.05
CA MET A 136 20.64 9.67 1.87
C MET A 136 19.85 9.69 3.20
N ILE A 137 20.50 9.45 4.34
CA ILE A 137 19.85 9.43 5.65
C ILE A 137 19.15 10.76 5.93
N ASN A 138 17.98 10.68 6.55
CA ASN A 138 17.10 11.79 6.87
C ASN A 138 16.57 12.54 5.62
N THR A 139 16.40 11.84 4.49
CA THR A 139 15.79 12.36 3.26
C THR A 139 14.70 11.43 2.74
N VAL A 140 13.77 11.96 1.95
CA VAL A 140 12.71 11.16 1.29
C VAL A 140 13.30 10.10 0.35
N TRP A 141 14.50 10.33 -0.20
CA TRP A 141 15.17 9.41 -1.12
C TRP A 141 15.56 8.09 -0.45
N ALA A 142 15.91 8.13 0.85
CA ALA A 142 16.14 6.90 1.60
C ALA A 142 14.89 6.01 1.72
N LEU A 143 13.69 6.58 1.55
CA LEU A 143 12.42 5.86 1.65
C LEU A 143 11.85 5.39 0.31
N THR A 144 12.37 5.90 -0.80
CA THR A 144 11.85 5.62 -2.15
C THR A 144 12.86 4.89 -3.03
N VAL A 145 14.12 5.31 -3.05
CA VAL A 145 15.14 4.79 -3.97
C VAL A 145 15.52 3.34 -3.71
N PRO A 146 15.80 2.89 -2.46
CA PRO A 146 16.26 1.52 -2.23
C PRO A 146 15.28 0.44 -2.68
N GLY A 147 13.97 0.73 -2.61
CA GLY A 147 12.89 -0.20 -2.98
C GLY A 147 12.26 0.04 -4.35
N MET A 148 12.78 0.98 -5.17
CA MET A 148 12.10 1.41 -6.40
C MET A 148 12.11 0.35 -7.51
N ILE A 149 12.99 -0.65 -7.44
CA ILE A 149 12.99 -1.79 -8.37
C ILE A 149 12.87 -3.06 -7.55
N THR A 150 11.81 -3.83 -7.79
CA THR A 150 11.66 -5.17 -7.23
C THR A 150 11.61 -6.18 -8.37
N ALA A 151 12.27 -7.33 -8.17
CA ALA A 151 12.28 -8.41 -9.14
C ALA A 151 10.86 -8.83 -9.53
N PHE A 152 9.97 -8.92 -8.54
CA PHE A 152 8.56 -9.25 -8.74
C PHE A 152 7.86 -8.31 -9.72
N ASN A 153 7.99 -6.99 -9.53
CA ASN A 153 7.37 -5.99 -10.40
C ASN A 153 7.96 -6.06 -11.82
N VAL A 154 9.29 -6.19 -11.94
CA VAL A 154 9.97 -6.30 -13.24
C VAL A 154 9.49 -7.53 -14.00
N ILE A 155 9.39 -8.69 -13.35
CA ILE A 155 8.95 -9.93 -14.00
C ILE A 155 7.49 -9.84 -14.45
N ILE A 156 6.60 -9.26 -13.65
CA ILE A 156 5.20 -9.10 -14.03
C ILE A 156 5.05 -8.19 -15.25
N VAL A 157 5.70 -7.01 -15.24
CA VAL A 157 5.63 -6.08 -16.37
C VAL A 157 6.31 -6.68 -17.61
N LYS A 158 7.47 -7.35 -17.44
CA LYS A 158 8.16 -8.06 -18.53
C LYS A 158 7.27 -9.12 -19.16
N ASN A 159 6.63 -9.97 -18.37
CA ASN A 159 5.79 -11.05 -18.87
C ASN A 159 4.56 -10.50 -19.61
N PHE A 160 3.98 -9.40 -19.13
CA PHE A 160 2.91 -8.71 -19.86
C PHE A 160 3.40 -8.12 -21.18
N PHE A 161 4.54 -7.43 -21.18
CA PHE A 161 5.17 -6.91 -22.40
C PHE A 161 5.47 -8.02 -23.42
N GLN A 162 5.84 -9.21 -22.95
CA GLN A 162 6.05 -10.40 -23.81
C GLN A 162 4.75 -10.99 -24.38
N SER A 163 3.61 -10.73 -23.76
CA SER A 163 2.31 -11.19 -24.26
C SER A 163 1.75 -10.33 -25.39
N LEU A 164 2.30 -9.13 -25.60
CA LEU A 164 1.88 -8.25 -26.69
C LEU A 164 2.35 -8.82 -28.04
N PRO A 165 1.53 -8.75 -29.10
CA PRO A 165 1.91 -9.25 -30.43
C PRO A 165 3.19 -8.58 -30.95
N GLU A 166 4.17 -9.39 -31.38
CA GLU A 166 5.42 -8.88 -31.97
C GLU A 166 5.17 -8.05 -33.24
N SER A 167 4.12 -8.37 -33.98
CA SER A 167 3.71 -7.66 -35.20
C SER A 167 3.46 -6.16 -34.99
N LEU A 168 2.95 -5.76 -33.82
CA LEU A 168 2.75 -4.34 -33.49
C LEU A 168 4.07 -3.57 -33.47
N VAL A 169 5.15 -4.23 -33.02
CA VAL A 169 6.47 -3.63 -32.93
C VAL A 169 7.16 -3.63 -34.29
N GLU A 170 6.99 -4.69 -35.07
CA GLU A 170 7.48 -4.75 -36.45
C GLU A 170 6.85 -3.65 -37.31
N SER A 171 5.53 -3.46 -37.24
CA SER A 171 4.85 -2.37 -37.94
C SER A 171 5.38 -0.99 -37.51
N ALA A 172 5.52 -0.74 -36.21
CA ALA A 172 6.06 0.53 -35.72
C ALA A 172 7.51 0.79 -36.20
N ARG A 173 8.34 -0.27 -36.30
CA ARG A 173 9.70 -0.16 -36.83
C ARG A 173 9.73 0.11 -38.33
N LEU A 174 8.81 -0.47 -39.11
CA LEU A 174 8.64 -0.16 -40.53
C LEU A 174 8.26 1.31 -40.74
N ASP A 175 7.47 1.88 -39.81
CA ASP A 175 7.14 3.31 -39.77
C ASP A 175 8.29 4.21 -39.23
N GLY A 176 9.47 3.65 -38.97
CA GLY A 176 10.65 4.38 -38.50
C GLY A 176 10.64 4.75 -37.01
N ALA A 177 9.75 4.15 -36.20
CA ALA A 177 9.72 4.44 -34.77
C ALA A 177 10.95 3.85 -34.04
N GLY A 178 11.66 4.70 -33.27
CA GLY A 178 12.72 4.25 -32.37
C GLY A 178 12.19 3.58 -31.09
N GLU A 179 13.07 2.89 -30.37
CA GLU A 179 12.72 2.09 -29.18
C GLU A 179 12.02 2.90 -28.07
N TRP A 180 12.42 4.16 -27.85
CA TRP A 180 11.73 5.05 -26.90
C TRP A 180 10.31 5.37 -27.33
N THR A 181 10.09 5.62 -28.62
CA THR A 181 8.76 5.86 -29.19
C THR A 181 7.88 4.62 -29.02
N ILE A 182 8.44 3.44 -29.29
CA ILE A 182 7.74 2.15 -29.13
C ILE A 182 7.38 1.94 -27.65
N LEU A 183 8.30 2.18 -26.72
CA LEU A 183 8.00 2.08 -25.28
C LEU A 183 6.86 3.01 -24.87
N PHE A 184 7.01 4.33 -25.10
CA PHE A 184 6.08 5.33 -24.58
C PHE A 184 4.74 5.40 -25.32
N ARG A 185 4.71 5.18 -26.63
CA ARG A 185 3.49 5.31 -27.44
C ARG A 185 2.78 3.99 -27.71
N LEU A 186 3.44 2.85 -27.54
CA LEU A 186 2.85 1.53 -27.83
C LEU A 186 2.77 0.66 -26.57
N TYR A 187 3.90 0.37 -25.91
CA TYR A 187 3.90 -0.53 -24.75
C TYR A 187 3.18 0.05 -23.53
N LEU A 188 3.48 1.28 -23.11
CA LEU A 188 2.87 1.86 -21.91
C LEU A 188 1.33 2.01 -22.04
N PRO A 189 0.76 2.51 -23.16
CA PRO A 189 -0.69 2.63 -23.29
C PRO A 189 -1.42 1.29 -23.33
N LEU A 190 -0.83 0.26 -23.96
CA LEU A 190 -1.39 -1.10 -23.99
C LEU A 190 -1.27 -1.81 -22.63
N SER A 191 -0.31 -1.40 -21.81
CA SER A 191 0.00 -2.02 -20.52
C SER A 191 -0.66 -1.35 -19.32
N LYS A 192 -1.60 -0.42 -19.53
CA LYS A 192 -2.38 0.22 -18.45
C LYS A 192 -2.93 -0.77 -17.41
N PRO A 193 -3.47 -1.96 -17.77
CA PRO A 193 -3.99 -2.90 -16.76
C PRO A 193 -2.92 -3.45 -15.81
N VAL A 194 -1.76 -3.86 -16.34
CA VAL A 194 -0.67 -4.38 -15.51
C VAL A 194 0.00 -3.26 -14.71
N LEU A 195 0.18 -2.08 -15.32
CA LEU A 195 0.77 -0.92 -14.64
C LEU A 195 -0.13 -0.42 -13.51
N ALA A 196 -1.46 -0.45 -13.66
CA ALA A 196 -2.38 -0.12 -12.58
C ALA A 196 -2.25 -1.08 -11.40
N THR A 197 -2.08 -2.38 -11.67
CA THR A 197 -1.88 -3.41 -10.64
C THR A 197 -0.56 -3.17 -9.88
N VAL A 198 0.54 -2.95 -10.60
CA VAL A 198 1.86 -2.66 -9.98
C VAL A 198 1.82 -1.34 -9.21
N ALA A 199 1.25 -0.30 -9.80
CA ALA A 199 1.12 1.02 -9.18
C ALA A 199 0.42 0.91 -7.82
N LEU A 200 -0.65 0.13 -7.77
CA LEU A 200 -1.38 -0.06 -6.55
C LEU A 200 -0.56 -0.82 -5.49
N TRP A 201 0.01 -1.98 -5.83
CA TRP A 201 0.76 -2.75 -4.85
C TRP A 201 1.90 -1.92 -4.26
N THR A 202 2.60 -1.16 -5.10
CA THR A 202 3.64 -0.24 -4.67
C THR A 202 3.08 0.91 -3.82
N ALA A 203 1.94 1.51 -4.20
CA ALA A 203 1.32 2.58 -3.43
C ALA A 203 0.87 2.11 -2.05
N VAL A 204 0.23 0.94 -1.96
CA VAL A 204 -0.17 0.31 -0.69
C VAL A 204 1.07 -0.01 0.14
N GLY A 205 2.14 -0.50 -0.49
CA GLY A 205 3.42 -0.75 0.17
C GLY A 205 4.01 0.50 0.81
N HIS A 206 4.16 1.59 0.05
CA HIS A 206 4.66 2.86 0.57
C HIS A 206 3.75 3.47 1.63
N TRP A 207 2.43 3.35 1.47
CA TRP A 207 1.46 3.87 2.43
C TRP A 207 1.56 3.18 3.78
N ASN A 208 1.82 1.87 3.81
CA ASN A 208 1.87 1.05 5.03
C ASN A 208 3.28 0.91 5.62
N ALA A 209 4.31 1.36 4.92
CA ALA A 209 5.67 1.17 5.38
C ALA A 209 6.05 2.16 6.49
N TRP A 210 6.52 1.62 7.62
CA TRP A 210 6.98 2.38 8.79
C TRP A 210 8.44 2.07 9.14
N PHE A 211 8.87 0.83 8.94
CA PHE A 211 10.14 0.34 9.50
C PHE A 211 11.35 1.02 8.88
N ASP A 212 11.35 1.23 7.57
CA ASP A 212 12.42 1.95 6.89
C ASP A 212 12.47 3.43 7.26
N ALA A 213 11.32 4.05 7.54
CA ALA A 213 11.27 5.41 8.07
C ALA A 213 11.85 5.50 9.48
N LEU A 214 11.60 4.51 10.36
CA LEU A 214 12.28 4.44 11.66
C LEU A 214 13.80 4.27 11.54
N LEU A 215 14.25 3.50 10.54
CA LEU A 215 15.68 3.28 10.33
C LEU A 215 16.38 4.49 9.72
N TYR A 216 15.77 5.14 8.73
CA TYR A 216 16.45 6.13 7.89
C TYR A 216 16.13 7.58 8.22
N ILE A 217 15.04 7.87 8.93
CA ILE A 217 14.63 9.24 9.23
C ILE A 217 14.91 9.56 10.69
N THR A 218 15.61 10.68 10.93
CA THR A 218 15.97 11.14 12.28
C THR A 218 15.20 12.38 12.71
N ASP A 219 14.76 13.23 11.78
CA ASP A 219 13.92 14.41 12.09
C ASP A 219 12.45 13.98 12.19
N ASP A 220 11.81 14.23 13.33
CA ASP A 220 10.40 13.90 13.56
C ASP A 220 9.46 14.56 12.54
N ARG A 221 9.83 15.72 11.99
CA ARG A 221 9.02 16.39 10.94
C ARG A 221 9.09 15.69 9.59
N LYS A 222 10.01 14.75 9.39
CA LYS A 222 10.15 13.95 8.17
C LYS A 222 9.59 12.54 8.31
N GLN A 223 9.10 12.19 9.50
CA GLN A 223 8.49 10.90 9.76
C GLN A 223 7.21 10.73 8.93
N VAL A 224 6.83 9.48 8.70
CA VAL A 224 5.61 9.12 7.96
C VAL A 224 4.50 8.76 8.93
N LEU A 225 3.25 8.84 8.48
CA LEU A 225 2.07 8.61 9.32
C LEU A 225 2.10 7.24 10.03
N GLN A 226 2.62 6.21 9.35
CA GLN A 226 2.68 4.87 9.90
C GLN A 226 3.66 4.73 11.07
N THR A 227 4.74 5.52 11.12
CA THR A 227 5.65 5.49 12.28
C THR A 227 4.98 6.11 13.50
N PHE A 228 4.21 7.17 13.32
CA PHE A 228 3.38 7.75 14.38
C PHE A 228 2.30 6.78 14.85
N LEU A 229 1.57 6.13 13.94
CA LEU A 229 0.57 5.14 14.29
C LEU A 229 1.21 4.01 15.12
N GLN A 230 2.39 3.53 14.71
CA GLN A 230 3.07 2.48 15.43
C GLN A 230 3.52 2.91 16.83
N ARG A 231 4.10 4.10 16.99
CA ARG A 231 4.44 4.66 18.32
C ARG A 231 3.20 4.74 19.20
N ILE A 232 2.09 5.28 18.68
CA ILE A 232 0.83 5.41 19.42
C ILE A 232 0.24 4.04 19.83
N VAL A 233 0.34 3.03 18.97
CA VAL A 233 -0.19 1.68 19.24
C VAL A 233 0.64 0.94 20.29
N ILE A 234 1.98 1.01 20.19
CA ILE A 234 2.93 0.25 21.03
C ILE A 234 3.21 0.96 22.37
N GLU A 235 3.39 2.28 22.38
CA GLU A 235 3.78 3.05 23.57
C GLU A 235 2.57 3.58 24.33
N SER A 236 1.78 2.67 24.91
CA SER A 236 0.57 3.05 25.67
C SER A 236 0.82 3.83 26.96
N SER A 237 2.08 4.07 27.35
CA SER A 237 2.45 4.72 28.61
C SER A 237 2.84 6.20 28.47
N THR A 238 3.08 6.70 27.26
CA THR A 238 3.66 8.06 27.04
C THR A 238 2.69 9.03 26.33
N GLN A 239 1.43 8.63 26.20
CA GLN A 239 0.44 9.22 25.29
C GLN A 239 -0.02 10.63 25.62
N MET A 240 0.11 11.06 26.88
CA MET A 240 -0.30 12.40 27.32
C MET A 240 0.81 13.45 27.09
N MET A 241 2.07 13.02 27.17
CA MET A 241 3.23 13.92 27.16
C MET A 241 3.67 14.27 25.73
N GLU A 242 3.58 13.32 24.80
CA GLU A 242 3.96 13.52 23.39
C GLU A 242 2.93 14.38 22.61
N LEU A 243 1.69 14.48 23.10
CA LEU A 243 0.65 15.35 22.56
C LEU A 243 0.72 16.79 23.11
N GLY A 244 1.66 17.09 24.01
CA GLY A 244 1.85 18.44 24.57
C GLY A 244 0.78 18.87 25.58
N ILE A 245 0.12 17.93 26.26
CA ILE A 245 -1.01 18.20 27.16
C ILE A 245 -0.58 18.12 28.63
N THR A 246 -0.59 19.26 29.34
CA THR A 246 -0.28 19.39 30.78
C THR A 246 -1.52 19.53 31.67
N ASP A 247 -2.72 19.68 31.10
CA ASP A 247 -3.95 19.90 31.87
C ASP A 247 -4.80 18.63 31.96
N THR A 248 -4.82 18.03 33.16
CA THR A 248 -5.51 16.78 33.49
C THR A 248 -6.94 16.98 33.99
N SER A 249 -7.45 18.21 34.03
CA SER A 249 -8.68 18.54 34.78
C SER A 249 -9.99 18.28 34.02
N ILE A 250 -9.98 18.02 32.70
CA ILE A 250 -11.18 17.70 31.90
C ILE A 250 -10.85 16.66 30.79
N VAL A 251 -10.38 15.48 31.16
CA VAL A 251 -9.99 14.46 30.18
C VAL A 251 -11.22 13.69 29.67
N GLN A 252 -11.81 14.17 28.57
CA GLN A 252 -12.97 13.55 27.88
C GLN A 252 -12.58 12.44 26.89
N PHE A 253 -11.31 12.05 26.82
CA PHE A 253 -10.78 11.03 25.90
C PHE A 253 -9.86 10.04 26.61
N THR A 254 -9.70 8.83 26.08
CA THR A 254 -8.73 7.85 26.57
C THR A 254 -7.67 7.55 25.53
N SER A 255 -6.56 6.96 26.00
CA SER A 255 -5.55 6.29 25.19
C SER A 255 -6.13 5.43 24.07
N GLU A 256 -7.21 4.70 24.35
CA GLU A 256 -7.89 3.82 23.38
C GLU A 256 -8.65 4.61 22.33
N THR A 257 -9.39 5.67 22.73
CA THR A 257 -10.08 6.53 21.76
C THR A 257 -9.11 7.26 20.82
N ILE A 258 -7.94 7.67 21.32
CA ILE A 258 -6.89 8.32 20.51
C ILE A 258 -6.24 7.32 19.55
N LYS A 259 -5.93 6.10 20.02
CA LYS A 259 -5.46 5.01 19.16
C LYS A 259 -6.46 4.72 18.04
N ALA A 260 -7.74 4.55 18.40
CA ALA A 260 -8.80 4.27 17.44
C ALA A 260 -9.00 5.41 16.43
N ALA A 261 -9.04 6.66 16.88
CA ALA A 261 -9.13 7.83 16.01
C ALA A 261 -7.94 7.93 15.04
N THR A 262 -6.72 7.69 15.52
CA THR A 262 -5.51 7.68 14.68
C THR A 262 -5.57 6.57 13.62
N ILE A 263 -6.04 5.37 13.98
CA ILE A 263 -6.25 4.28 13.02
C ILE A 263 -7.24 4.70 11.94
N ILE A 264 -8.41 5.23 12.33
CA ILE A 264 -9.44 5.66 11.37
C ILE A 264 -8.90 6.74 10.42
N VAL A 265 -8.23 7.77 10.93
CA VAL A 265 -7.62 8.83 10.12
C VAL A 265 -6.58 8.27 9.14
N THR A 266 -5.82 7.25 9.55
CA THR A 266 -4.78 6.63 8.73
C THR A 266 -5.34 5.74 7.61
N ILE A 267 -6.43 5.01 7.86
CA ILE A 267 -7.03 4.10 6.86
C ILE A 267 -7.98 4.80 5.88
N LEU A 268 -8.57 5.94 6.28
CA LEU A 268 -9.57 6.68 5.51
C LEU A 268 -9.16 6.92 4.03
N PRO A 269 -7.98 7.46 3.71
CA PRO A 269 -7.56 7.64 2.31
C PRO A 269 -7.46 6.33 1.52
N ILE A 270 -7.01 5.24 2.12
CA ILE A 270 -6.97 3.93 1.45
C ILE A 270 -8.39 3.47 1.12
N ILE A 271 -9.31 3.59 2.07
CA ILE A 271 -10.72 3.22 1.89
C ILE A 271 -11.36 4.05 0.76
N CYS A 272 -11.07 5.35 0.69
CA CYS A 272 -11.57 6.21 -0.38
C CYS A 272 -11.03 5.83 -1.77
N VAL A 273 -9.77 5.39 -1.86
CA VAL A 273 -9.13 5.02 -3.12
C VAL A 273 -9.51 3.59 -3.56
N TYR A 274 -9.81 2.70 -2.62
CA TYR A 274 -10.05 1.28 -2.87
C TYR A 274 -11.11 0.99 -3.95
N PRO A 275 -12.31 1.61 -3.97
CA PRO A 275 -13.32 1.37 -5.01
C PRO A 275 -12.83 1.71 -6.43
N PHE A 276 -12.04 2.78 -6.57
CA PHE A 276 -11.49 3.20 -7.87
C PHE A 276 -10.46 2.22 -8.40
N VAL A 277 -9.78 1.54 -7.48
CA VAL A 277 -8.72 0.58 -7.76
C VAL A 277 -9.29 -0.81 -8.02
N GLN A 278 -10.30 -1.23 -7.28
CA GLN A 278 -10.93 -2.56 -7.37
C GLN A 278 -11.32 -2.91 -8.81
N LYS A 279 -11.80 -1.94 -9.60
CA LYS A 279 -12.17 -2.15 -11.01
C LYS A 279 -11.01 -2.63 -11.90
N TYR A 280 -9.77 -2.29 -11.55
CA TYR A 280 -8.58 -2.72 -12.28
C TYR A 280 -8.10 -4.10 -11.82
N PHE A 281 -8.22 -4.41 -10.53
CA PHE A 281 -7.88 -5.71 -9.96
C PHE A 281 -8.68 -6.87 -10.56
N VAL A 282 -10.00 -6.70 -10.66
CA VAL A 282 -10.90 -7.73 -11.21
C VAL A 282 -10.53 -8.07 -12.66
N LYS A 283 -9.94 -7.12 -13.41
CA LYS A 283 -9.45 -7.35 -14.77
C LYS A 283 -8.02 -7.91 -14.81
N GLY A 284 -7.14 -7.43 -13.93
CA GLY A 284 -5.71 -7.81 -13.90
C GLY A 284 -5.47 -9.24 -13.41
N ILE A 285 -6.17 -9.69 -12.36
CA ILE A 285 -6.03 -11.05 -11.82
C ILE A 285 -6.62 -12.10 -12.77
N MET A 286 -7.74 -11.77 -13.44
CA MET A 286 -8.37 -12.66 -14.40
C MET A 286 -7.48 -12.92 -15.64
N LEU A 287 -6.64 -11.95 -16.04
CA LEU A 287 -5.67 -12.15 -17.13
C LEU A 287 -4.50 -13.07 -16.76
N GLY A 288 -4.14 -13.16 -15.47
CA GLY A 288 -3.11 -14.08 -14.98
C GLY A 288 -3.61 -15.50 -14.67
N GLY A 289 -4.90 -15.65 -14.37
CA GLY A 289 -5.52 -16.92 -13.97
C GLY A 289 -6.16 -17.73 -15.10
N VAL A 290 -6.50 -17.11 -16.23
CA VAL A 290 -7.14 -17.83 -17.36
C VAL A 290 -6.09 -18.23 -18.40
N LYS A 291 -5.30 -19.24 -18.04
CA LYS A 291 -4.65 -20.15 -19.01
C LYS A 291 -5.28 -21.55 -18.97
N GLY A 292 -6.53 -21.65 -18.50
CA GLY A 292 -7.36 -22.85 -18.53
C GLY A 292 -8.61 -22.62 -19.37
#